data_AF-A0A1H9BK75-F1
#
_entry.id   AF-A0A1H9BK75-F1
#
_cell.length_a   1.000
_cell.length_b   1.000
_cell.length_c   1.000
_cell.angle_alpha   90.00
_cell.angle_beta   90.00
_cell.angle_gamma   90.00
#
_symmetry.space_group_name_H-M   'P 1'
#
loop_
_entity.id
_entity.type
_entity.pdbx_description
1 polymer ?
#
loop_
_entity_poly.entity_id
_entity_poly.type
_entity_poly.pdbx_seq_one_letter_code
_entity_poly.pdbx_strand_id
1 'polypeptide(L)'
;MKKNLIMPYALIALLGIVTMVVMGGVGLAQMDQAEGEGGGEETLDPAELVEQNNCTSCHGADLSGSGNAPDLTTVGDRYSQEELVDIISNGVEGSNLMTGDYATADEAEVIAEWLLNGQEE
;
A
#
# COMPACT_ATOMS: atom_id res chain seq x y z
N MET A 1 22.33 -46.19 39.89
CA MET A 1 22.27 -45.35 38.69
C MET A 1 20.90 -44.68 38.62
N LYS A 2 20.76 -43.46 39.15
CA LYS A 2 19.51 -42.69 39.03
C LYS A 2 19.57 -42.00 37.67
N LYS A 3 18.81 -42.51 36.70
CA LYS A 3 18.74 -41.92 35.36
C LYS A 3 17.77 -40.76 35.46
N ASN A 4 18.33 -39.56 35.53
CA ASN A 4 17.59 -38.32 35.69
C ASN A 4 16.79 -38.09 34.40
N LEU A 5 15.54 -38.51 34.40
CA LEU A 5 14.63 -38.41 33.25
C LEU A 5 14.39 -36.95 32.81
N ILE A 6 14.79 -35.99 33.64
CA ILE A 6 14.77 -34.54 33.41
C ILE A 6 15.89 -34.09 32.44
N MET A 7 17.02 -34.81 32.39
CA MET A 7 18.17 -34.43 31.56
C MET A 7 17.88 -34.36 30.04
N PRO A 8 17.13 -35.31 29.42
CA PRO A 8 16.78 -35.20 28.00
C PRO A 8 15.81 -34.05 27.70
N TYR A 9 14.84 -33.77 28.58
CA TYR A 9 13.90 -32.65 28.38
C TYR A 9 14.57 -31.28 28.55
N ALA A 10 15.51 -31.16 29.48
CA ALA A 10 16.30 -29.95 29.66
C ALA A 10 17.14 -29.61 28.41
N LEU A 11 17.67 -30.62 27.70
CA LEU A 11 18.42 -30.43 26.47
C LEU A 11 17.54 -29.98 25.29
N ILE A 12 16.33 -30.55 25.17
CA ILE A 12 15.38 -30.16 24.12
C ILE A 12 14.88 -28.73 24.34
N ALA A 13 14.58 -28.37 25.59
CA ALA A 13 14.17 -27.01 25.94
C ALA A 13 15.27 -25.97 25.64
N LEU A 14 16.53 -26.31 25.95
CA LEU A 14 17.67 -25.44 25.64
C LEU A 14 17.87 -25.28 24.12
N LEU A 15 17.75 -26.37 23.36
CA LEU A 15 17.84 -26.33 21.91
C LEU A 15 16.74 -25.45 21.30
N GLY A 16 15.51 -25.56 21.81
CA GLY A 16 14.35 -24.77 21.37
C GLY A 16 14.49 -23.28 21.66
N ILE A 17 15.00 -22.92 22.84
CA ILE A 17 15.26 -21.51 23.20
C ILE A 17 16.36 -20.92 22.32
N VAL A 18 17.40 -21.70 22.01
CA VAL A 18 18.49 -21.25 21.12
C VAL A 18 18.00 -21.04 19.70
N THR A 19 17.18 -21.95 19.14
CA THR A 19 16.61 -21.75 17.79
C THR A 19 15.67 -20.55 17.74
N MET A 20 14.88 -20.30 18.79
CA MET A 20 13.99 -19.14 18.86
C MET A 20 14.76 -17.81 18.93
N VAL A 21 15.86 -17.77 19.67
CA VAL A 21 16.75 -16.60 19.75
C VAL A 21 17.50 -16.36 18.44
N VAL A 22 17.94 -17.42 17.75
CA VAL A 22 18.61 -17.29 16.44
C VAL A 22 17.63 -16.80 15.37
N MET A 23 16.40 -17.31 15.36
CA MET A 23 15.37 -16.87 14.42
C MET A 23 14.87 -15.45 14.74
N GLY A 24 14.76 -15.08 16.02
CA GLY A 24 14.46 -13.72 16.47
C GLY A 24 15.59 -12.71 16.20
N GLY A 25 16.86 -13.14 16.20
CA GLY A 25 18.01 -12.31 15.86
C GLY A 25 18.07 -11.92 14.38
N VAL A 26 17.60 -12.79 13.48
CA VAL A 26 17.42 -12.46 12.04
C VAL A 26 16.24 -11.50 11.85
N GLY A 27 15.17 -11.63 12.65
CA GLY A 27 14.06 -10.68 12.67
C GLY A 27 14.45 -9.27 13.16
N LEU A 28 15.35 -9.17 14.14
CA LEU A 28 15.85 -7.87 14.63
C LEU A 28 16.75 -7.14 13.62
N ALA A 29 17.42 -7.87 12.73
CA ALA A 29 18.15 -7.27 11.61
C ALA A 29 17.25 -6.82 10.44
N GLN A 30 15.98 -7.28 10.40
CA GLN A 30 14.92 -6.73 9.54
C GLN A 30 14.13 -5.60 10.21
N MET A 31 14.26 -5.40 11.52
CA MET A 31 13.52 -4.38 12.27
C MET A 31 14.07 -2.96 12.10
N ASP A 32 15.24 -2.78 11.48
CA ASP A 32 15.73 -1.47 11.00
C ASP A 32 15.00 -1.05 9.71
N GLN A 33 14.26 -1.97 9.08
CA GLN A 33 13.31 -1.72 7.98
C GLN A 33 11.86 -1.86 8.44
N ALA A 34 11.60 -1.75 9.75
CA ALA A 34 10.25 -1.75 10.32
C ALA A 34 9.86 -0.37 10.90
N GLU A 35 10.41 0.71 10.33
CA GLU A 35 9.87 2.08 10.43
C GLU A 35 9.42 2.60 9.04
N GLY A 36 8.93 1.67 8.22
CA GLY A 36 8.31 1.91 6.93
C GLY A 36 7.44 0.73 6.56
N GLU A 37 6.33 0.54 7.28
CA GLU A 37 5.18 -0.21 6.78
C GLU A 37 4.57 0.58 5.61
N GLY A 38 5.23 0.51 4.46
CA GLY A 38 4.62 0.68 3.14
C GLY A 38 4.88 -0.62 2.40
N GLY A 39 3.86 -1.14 1.71
CA GLY A 39 3.86 -2.43 1.04
C GLY A 39 5.13 -2.72 0.24
N GLY A 40 5.39 -4.01 0.04
CA GLY A 40 6.55 -4.49 -0.70
C GLY A 40 6.81 -3.66 -1.95
N GLU A 41 8.09 -3.39 -2.18
CA GLU A 41 8.63 -2.73 -3.38
C GLU A 41 8.38 -3.62 -4.62
N GLU A 42 7.11 -3.82 -4.95
CA GLU A 42 6.64 -3.96 -6.30
C GLU A 42 6.52 -2.51 -6.74
N THR A 43 7.36 -2.05 -7.67
CA THR A 43 7.29 -0.69 -8.18
C THR A 43 5.90 -0.53 -8.81
N LEU A 44 4.97 0.07 -8.07
CA LEU A 44 3.63 0.34 -8.52
C LEU A 44 3.72 1.44 -9.58
N ASP A 45 3.54 1.07 -10.84
CA ASP A 45 3.50 2.03 -11.93
C ASP A 45 2.15 2.78 -11.86
N PRO A 46 2.15 4.10 -11.59
CA PRO A 46 0.91 4.85 -11.42
C PRO A 46 0.06 4.91 -12.71
N ALA A 47 0.68 4.88 -13.89
CA ALA A 47 -0.04 4.86 -15.15
C ALA A 47 -0.72 3.50 -15.36
N GLU A 48 -0.04 2.41 -15.00
CA GLU A 48 -0.63 1.07 -15.01
C GLU A 48 -1.80 0.96 -14.02
N LEU A 49 -1.67 1.51 -12.81
CA LEU A 49 -2.75 1.53 -11.82
C LEU A 49 -3.97 2.30 -12.32
N VAL A 50 -3.76 3.44 -12.98
CA VAL A 50 -4.84 4.26 -13.57
C VAL A 50 -5.59 3.50 -14.67
N GLU A 51 -4.88 2.71 -15.48
CA GLU A 51 -5.50 1.86 -16.49
C GLU A 51 -6.26 0.69 -15.86
N GLN A 52 -5.61 -0.04 -14.94
CA GLN A 52 -6.19 -1.22 -14.27
C GLN A 52 -7.44 -0.87 -13.46
N ASN A 53 -7.43 0.27 -12.78
CA ASN A 53 -8.55 0.77 -11.99
C ASN A 53 -9.59 1.53 -12.83
N ASN A 54 -9.48 1.46 -14.16
CA ASN A 54 -10.45 1.99 -15.13
C ASN A 54 -10.71 3.51 -15.00
N CYS A 55 -9.76 4.30 -14.51
CA CYS A 55 -9.94 5.73 -14.32
C CYS A 55 -10.23 6.46 -15.65
N THR A 56 -9.54 6.03 -16.73
CA THR A 56 -9.67 6.59 -18.08
C THR A 56 -11.04 6.36 -18.72
N SER A 57 -11.79 5.36 -18.26
CA SER A 57 -13.13 5.05 -18.77
C SER A 57 -14.13 6.19 -18.54
N CYS A 58 -13.94 6.92 -17.44
CA CYS A 58 -14.77 8.06 -17.05
C CYS A 58 -14.04 9.38 -17.32
N HIS A 59 -12.76 9.49 -16.99
CA HIS A 59 -12.01 10.75 -17.04
C HIS A 59 -11.33 11.01 -18.39
N GLY A 60 -11.54 10.15 -19.39
CA GLY A 60 -10.92 10.28 -20.71
C GLY A 60 -9.57 9.57 -20.78
N ALA A 61 -9.14 9.25 -22.01
CA ALA A 61 -7.89 8.51 -22.24
C ALA A 61 -6.64 9.26 -21.77
N ASP A 62 -6.70 10.59 -21.79
CA ASP A 62 -5.66 11.51 -21.32
C ASP A 62 -5.98 12.12 -19.95
N LEU A 63 -7.00 11.61 -19.26
CA LEU A 63 -7.49 12.12 -17.98
C LEU A 63 -7.93 13.60 -17.99
N SER A 64 -8.15 14.19 -19.18
CA SER A 64 -8.60 15.59 -19.36
C SER A 64 -10.07 15.83 -19.01
N GLY A 65 -10.78 14.79 -18.58
CA GLY A 65 -12.19 14.77 -18.29
C GLY A 65 -13.02 14.32 -19.50
N SER A 66 -14.18 13.71 -19.21
CA SER A 66 -15.13 13.31 -20.27
C SER A 66 -16.57 13.38 -19.77
N GLY A 67 -17.43 14.03 -20.55
CA GLY A 67 -18.85 14.18 -20.22
C GLY A 67 -19.07 14.88 -18.88
N ASN A 68 -19.47 14.12 -17.86
CA ASN A 68 -19.70 14.62 -16.50
C ASN A 68 -18.53 14.35 -15.54
N ALA A 69 -17.49 13.64 -15.99
CA ALA A 69 -16.30 13.40 -15.19
C ALA A 69 -15.33 14.60 -15.32
N PRO A 70 -14.80 15.10 -14.20
CA PRO A 70 -13.90 16.26 -14.19
C PRO A 70 -12.52 15.94 -14.78
N ASP A 71 -11.82 16.97 -15.19
CA ASP A 71 -10.40 16.94 -15.55
C ASP A 71 -9.54 16.59 -14.33
N LEU A 72 -8.72 15.52 -14.46
CA LEU A 72 -7.75 15.07 -13.46
C LEU A 72 -6.34 15.62 -13.69
N THR A 73 -6.05 16.22 -14.85
CA THR A 73 -4.70 16.77 -15.15
C THR A 73 -4.37 18.00 -14.31
N THR A 74 -5.39 18.66 -13.74
CA THR A 74 -5.28 19.90 -12.94
C THR A 74 -5.87 19.75 -11.54
N VAL A 75 -5.95 18.53 -11.01
CA VAL A 75 -6.57 18.30 -9.67
C VAL A 75 -5.70 18.76 -8.52
N GLY A 76 -4.37 18.80 -8.69
CA GLY A 76 -3.47 19.30 -7.66
C GLY A 76 -3.62 20.78 -7.32
N ASP A 77 -4.27 21.55 -8.20
CA ASP A 77 -4.64 22.95 -7.90
C ASP A 77 -5.85 23.05 -6.97
N ARG A 78 -6.62 21.97 -6.83
CA ARG A 78 -7.93 21.94 -6.16
C ARG A 78 -7.95 21.06 -4.91
N TYR A 79 -7.14 20.01 -4.87
CA TYR A 79 -7.12 19.02 -3.81
C TYR A 79 -5.69 18.71 -3.36
N SER A 80 -5.53 18.44 -2.08
CA SER A 80 -4.34 17.84 -1.49
C SER A 80 -4.24 16.35 -1.80
N GLN A 81 -3.08 15.73 -1.51
CA GLN A 81 -2.88 14.30 -1.72
C GLN A 81 -3.86 13.49 -0.89
N GLU A 82 -4.01 13.84 0.39
CA GLU A 82 -4.88 13.14 1.33
C GLU A 82 -6.35 13.24 0.91
N GLU A 83 -6.78 14.39 0.38
CA GLU A 83 -8.12 14.56 -0.18
C GLU A 83 -8.33 13.71 -1.44
N LEU A 84 -7.32 13.60 -2.31
CA LEU A 84 -7.41 12.72 -3.48
C LEU A 84 -7.48 11.25 -3.10
N VAL A 85 -6.68 10.81 -2.12
CA VAL A 85 -6.76 9.45 -1.57
C VAL A 85 -8.16 9.16 -1.03
N ASP A 86 -8.70 10.07 -0.22
CA ASP A 86 -10.07 9.96 0.31
C ASP A 86 -11.11 9.89 -0.81
N ILE A 87 -10.99 10.72 -1.85
CA ILE A 87 -11.90 10.71 -3.00
C ILE A 87 -11.81 9.39 -3.78
N ILE A 88 -10.61 8.85 -3.98
CA ILE A 88 -10.41 7.58 -4.71
C ILE A 88 -11.00 6.41 -3.91
N SER A 89 -10.79 6.39 -2.59
CA SER A 89 -11.23 5.29 -1.72
C SER A 89 -12.70 5.38 -1.31
N ASN A 90 -13.21 6.58 -1.02
CA ASN A 90 -14.54 6.79 -0.44
C ASN A 90 -15.51 7.48 -1.41
N GLY A 91 -15.02 7.99 -2.54
CA GLY A 91 -15.83 8.72 -3.51
C GLY A 91 -16.04 10.18 -3.10
N VAL A 92 -16.89 10.88 -3.87
CA VAL A 92 -17.26 12.26 -3.56
C VAL A 92 -18.62 12.28 -2.89
N GLU A 93 -18.71 12.89 -1.71
CA GLU A 93 -19.96 12.98 -0.97
C GLU A 93 -21.07 13.62 -1.83
N GLY A 94 -22.20 12.92 -1.96
CA GLY A 94 -23.33 13.36 -2.78
C GLY A 94 -23.17 13.17 -4.29
N SER A 95 -22.06 12.59 -4.75
CA SER A 95 -21.89 12.17 -6.14
C SER A 95 -22.44 10.79 -6.38
N ASN A 96 -23.23 10.63 -7.45
CA ASN A 96 -23.63 9.30 -7.95
C ASN A 96 -22.63 8.75 -8.98
N LEU A 97 -21.59 9.50 -9.32
CA LEU A 97 -20.61 9.15 -10.37
C LEU A 97 -19.28 8.65 -9.78
N MET A 98 -18.85 9.22 -8.65
CA MET A 98 -17.65 8.79 -7.91
C MET A 98 -18.09 8.17 -6.59
N THR A 99 -18.22 6.84 -6.56
CA THR A 99 -18.75 6.09 -5.41
C THR A 99 -17.68 5.52 -4.48
N GLY A 100 -16.40 5.72 -4.80
CA GLY A 100 -15.26 5.16 -4.07
C GLY A 100 -14.92 3.72 -4.48
N ASP A 101 -14.02 3.10 -3.70
CA ASP A 101 -13.56 1.71 -3.82
C ASP A 101 -12.89 1.38 -5.16
N TYR A 102 -12.20 2.36 -5.75
CA TYR A 102 -11.53 2.20 -7.05
C TYR A 102 -10.09 1.70 -6.95
N ALA A 103 -9.44 1.86 -5.80
CA ALA A 103 -8.06 1.44 -5.55
C ALA A 103 -7.88 1.14 -4.06
N THR A 104 -6.92 0.28 -3.73
CA THR A 104 -6.49 0.09 -2.34
C THR A 104 -5.86 1.37 -1.78
N ALA A 105 -5.69 1.47 -0.45
CA ALA A 105 -5.11 2.65 0.17
C ALA A 105 -3.71 2.97 -0.40
N ASP A 106 -2.86 1.96 -0.51
CA ASP A 106 -1.49 2.07 -1.04
C ASP A 106 -1.50 2.51 -2.52
N GLU A 107 -2.36 1.93 -3.35
CA GLU A 107 -2.50 2.31 -4.76
C GLU A 107 -3.08 3.73 -4.92
N ALA A 108 -4.06 4.10 -4.08
CA ALA A 108 -4.66 5.42 -4.09
C ALA A 108 -3.64 6.51 -3.73
N GLU A 109 -2.73 6.23 -2.78
CA GLU A 109 -1.62 7.14 -2.43
C GLU A 109 -0.69 7.37 -3.62
N VAL A 110 -0.29 6.29 -4.31
CA VAL A 110 0.58 6.34 -5.49
C VAL A 110 -0.10 7.09 -6.65
N ILE A 111 -1.38 6.80 -6.93
CA ILE A 111 -2.15 7.49 -7.97
C ILE A 111 -2.30 8.98 -7.62
N ALA A 112 -2.66 9.29 -6.37
CA ALA A 112 -2.84 10.67 -5.91
C ALA A 112 -1.53 11.47 -6.03
N GLU A 113 -0.40 10.90 -5.60
CA GLU A 113 0.91 11.53 -5.73
C GLU A 113 1.25 11.85 -7.19
N TRP A 114 1.01 10.88 -8.08
CA TRP A 114 1.27 11.03 -9.51
C TRP A 114 0.40 12.12 -10.15
N LEU A 115 -0.88 12.21 -9.77
CA LEU A 115 -1.77 13.28 -10.23
C LEU A 115 -1.35 14.68 -9.76
N LEU A 116 -0.69 14.79 -8.60
CA LEU A 116 -0.21 16.08 -8.06
C LEU A 116 1.09 16.56 -8.71
N ASN A 117 2.03 15.64 -8.93
CA ASN A 117 3.36 15.98 -9.43
C ASN A 117 3.38 16.23 -10.95
N GLY A 118 2.25 16.04 -11.62
CA GLY A 118 2.17 16.06 -13.06
C GLY A 118 2.45 14.68 -13.61
N GLN A 119 1.65 14.28 -14.61
CA GLN A 119 1.64 12.97 -15.23
C GLN A 119 2.86 12.75 -16.15
N GLU A 120 4.05 13.07 -15.65
CA GLU A 120 5.31 12.85 -16.37
C GLU A 120 5.64 11.35 -16.30
N GLU A 121 5.82 10.74 -17.49
CA GLU A 121 6.17 9.33 -17.71
C GLU A 121 7.54 8.95 -17.11
#